data_AF-A0A2D7XVW9-F1
#
_entry.id   AF-A0A2D7XVW9-F1
#
_cell.length_a   1.000
_cell.length_b   1.000
_cell.length_c   1.000
_cell.angle_alpha   90.00
_cell.angle_beta   90.00
_cell.angle_gamma   90.00
#
_symmetry.space_group_name_H-M   'P 1'
#
loop_
_entity.id
_entity.type
_entity.pdbx_description
1 polymer ?
#
loop_
_entity_poly.entity_id
_entity_poly.type
_entity_poly.pdbx_seq_one_letter_code
_entity_poly.pdbx_strand_id
1 'polypeptide(L)'
;MSGDYVRGEMDITDQENTWTGFMNVTKWSAFIIILVVAYATFTLTMAMPWLVAMGLLAVVGIGGGLFLGMGSAWIATVIGLCVTGVFVQVIIWLAQLAL
;
A
#
# COMPACT_ATOMS: atom_id res chain seq x y z
N MET A 1 35.31 -31.03 -8.48
CA MET A 1 35.96 -30.77 -7.18
C MET A 1 34.89 -30.26 -6.24
N SER A 2 34.42 -31.11 -5.32
CA SER A 2 33.63 -30.64 -4.17
C SER A 2 34.62 -29.90 -3.28
N GLY A 3 34.63 -28.57 -3.31
CA GLY A 3 35.42 -27.80 -2.36
C GLY A 3 34.92 -28.14 -0.95
N ASP A 4 35.84 -28.40 -0.02
CA ASP A 4 35.48 -28.60 1.37
C ASP A 4 34.74 -27.36 1.87
N TYR A 5 33.44 -27.49 2.07
CA TYR A 5 32.60 -26.42 2.60
C TYR A 5 33.00 -26.15 4.05
N VAL A 6 33.47 -24.93 4.34
CA VAL A 6 33.66 -24.46 5.70
C VAL A 6 32.34 -23.93 6.22
N ARG A 7 31.80 -24.60 7.23
CA ARG A 7 30.53 -24.23 7.84
C ARG A 7 30.58 -22.77 8.31
N GLY A 8 29.65 -21.95 7.80
CA GLY A 8 29.51 -20.54 8.18
C GLY A 8 30.17 -19.54 7.24
N GLU A 9 30.91 -20.01 6.22
CA GLU A 9 31.51 -19.16 5.18
C GLU A 9 30.69 -19.16 3.88
N MET A 10 29.48 -19.73 3.90
CA MET A 10 28.56 -19.64 2.76
C MET A 10 28.17 -18.18 2.55
N ASP A 11 28.29 -17.69 1.32
CA ASP A 11 27.69 -16.41 0.94
C ASP A 11 26.17 -16.49 1.13
N ILE A 12 25.63 -15.57 1.93
CA ILE A 12 24.19 -15.48 2.24
C ILE A 12 23.53 -14.26 1.61
N THR A 13 24.20 -13.57 0.69
CA THR A 13 23.73 -12.31 0.09
C THR A 13 22.35 -12.46 -0.53
N ASP A 14 22.09 -13.57 -1.24
CA ASP A 14 20.79 -13.83 -1.88
C ASP A 14 19.67 -14.07 -0.86
N GLN A 15 19.97 -14.76 0.24
CA GLN A 15 19.02 -15.04 1.33
C GLN A 15 18.70 -13.76 2.09
N GLU A 16 19.70 -12.91 2.35
CA GLU A 16 19.51 -11.61 3.00
C GLU A 16 18.67 -10.66 2.13
N ASN A 17 18.97 -10.58 0.84
CA ASN A 17 18.20 -9.80 -0.12
C ASN A 17 16.75 -10.29 -0.22
N THR A 18 16.56 -11.61 -0.27
CA THR A 18 15.22 -12.23 -0.30
C THR A 18 14.44 -11.90 0.96
N TRP A 19 15.06 -12.03 2.13
CA TRP A 19 14.42 -11.71 3.41
C TRP A 19 14.04 -10.24 3.52
N THR A 20 14.95 -9.34 3.12
CA THR A 20 14.69 -7.90 3.10
C THR A 20 13.56 -7.56 2.14
N GLY A 21 13.55 -8.14 0.95
CA GLY A 21 12.47 -8.00 -0.03
C GLY A 21 11.13 -8.49 0.51
N PHE A 22 11.10 -9.68 1.11
CA PHE A 22 9.91 -10.24 1.74
C PHE A 22 9.35 -9.30 2.81
N MET A 23 10.19 -8.84 3.75
CA MET A 23 9.77 -7.93 4.80
C MET A 23 9.24 -6.60 4.26
N ASN A 24 9.84 -6.07 3.18
CA ASN A 24 9.34 -4.87 2.53
C ASN A 24 7.95 -5.07 1.93
N VAL A 25 7.74 -6.17 1.19
CA VAL A 25 6.42 -6.51 0.61
C VAL A 25 5.39 -6.75 1.72
N THR A 26 5.75 -7.44 2.79
CA THR A 26 4.85 -7.71 3.92
C THR A 26 4.40 -6.41 4.59
N LYS A 27 5.32 -5.49 4.90
CA LYS A 27 4.97 -4.17 5.47
C LYS A 27 4.02 -3.41 4.54
N TRP A 28 4.33 -3.41 3.25
CA TRP A 28 3.54 -2.73 2.21
C TRP A 28 2.12 -3.27 2.12
N SER A 29 1.99 -4.59 2.04
CA SER A 29 0.72 -5.30 1.91
C SER A 29 -0.14 -5.16 3.16
N ALA A 30 0.46 -5.32 4.34
CA ALA A 30 -0.23 -5.20 5.61
C ALA A 30 -0.82 -3.80 5.80
N PHE A 31 -0.06 -2.76 5.45
CA PHE A 31 -0.53 -1.39 5.61
C PHE A 31 -1.63 -1.02 4.60
N ILE A 32 -1.58 -1.53 3.36
CA ILE A 32 -2.70 -1.42 2.42
C ILE A 32 -3.98 -2.02 3.02
N ILE A 33 -3.90 -3.22 3.59
CA ILE A 33 -5.07 -3.89 4.15
C ILE A 33 -5.70 -3.02 5.25
N ILE A 34 -4.88 -2.43 6.12
CA ILE A 34 -5.36 -1.51 7.16
C ILE A 34 -6.10 -0.32 6.54
N LEU A 35 -5.54 0.32 5.51
CA LEU A 35 -6.17 1.47 4.84
C LEU A 35 -7.49 1.08 4.16
N VAL A 36 -7.55 -0.08 3.51
CA VAL A 36 -8.76 -0.59 2.84
C VAL A 36 -9.87 -0.84 3.85
N VAL A 37 -9.56 -1.54 4.95
CA VAL A 37 -10.54 -1.83 6.01
C VAL A 37 -11.01 -0.54 6.68
N ALA A 38 -10.10 0.41 6.95
CA ALA A 38 -10.46 1.70 7.50
C ALA A 38 -11.38 2.50 6.55
N TYR A 39 -11.08 2.51 5.25
CA TYR A 39 -11.88 3.23 4.26
C TYR A 39 -13.29 2.64 4.15
N ALA A 40 -13.40 1.32 4.08
CA ALA A 40 -14.69 0.63 4.08
C ALA A 40 -15.48 0.90 5.36
N THR A 41 -14.82 0.94 6.52
CA THR A 41 -15.46 1.28 7.80
C THR A 41 -16.02 2.71 7.77
N PHE A 42 -15.21 3.71 7.39
CA PHE A 42 -15.66 5.10 7.37
C PHE A 42 -16.79 5.35 6.38
N THR A 43 -16.72 4.75 5.20
CA THR A 43 -17.70 5.01 4.14
C THR A 43 -18.98 4.19 4.29
N LEU A 44 -18.89 2.92 4.69
CA LEU A 44 -20.04 2.02 4.72
C LEU A 44 -20.73 1.99 6.09
N THR A 45 -19.99 2.03 7.20
CA THR A 45 -20.58 1.87 8.53
C THR A 45 -20.79 3.19 9.25
N MET A 46 -19.91 4.17 9.04
CA MET A 46 -20.00 5.48 9.69
C MET A 46 -20.67 6.56 8.82
N ALA A 47 -21.11 6.21 7.60
CA ALA A 47 -21.73 7.11 6.64
C ALA A 47 -20.93 8.40 6.36
N MET A 48 -19.61 8.34 6.49
CA MET A 48 -18.74 9.48 6.18
C MET A 48 -18.74 9.72 4.67
N PRO A 49 -18.80 10.98 4.20
CA PRO A 49 -18.65 11.28 2.78
C PRO A 49 -17.36 10.66 2.24
N TRP A 50 -17.47 9.91 1.14
CA TRP A 50 -16.37 9.11 0.61
C TRP A 50 -15.10 9.96 0.35
N LEU A 51 -15.27 11.19 -0.13
CA LEU A 51 -14.17 12.11 -0.42
C LEU A 51 -13.43 12.55 0.86
N VAL A 52 -14.16 12.73 1.97
CA VAL A 52 -13.59 13.09 3.27
C VAL A 52 -12.81 11.90 3.85
N ALA A 53 -13.38 10.69 3.78
CA ALA A 53 -12.71 9.47 4.21
C ALA A 53 -11.43 9.22 3.40
N MET A 54 -11.49 9.44 2.08
CA MET A 54 -10.33 9.32 1.18
C MET A 54 -9.25 10.34 1.55
N GLY A 55 -9.61 11.60 1.76
CA GLY A 55 -8.65 12.64 2.15
C GLY A 55 -7.96 12.35 3.48
N LEU A 56 -8.71 11.94 4.50
CA LEU A 56 -8.16 11.55 5.80
C LEU A 56 -7.21 10.35 5.68
N LEU A 57 -7.62 9.31 4.96
CA LEU A 57 -6.80 8.11 4.80
C LEU A 57 -5.62 8.31 3.85
N ALA A 58 -5.67 9.28 2.95
CA ALA A 58 -4.51 9.71 2.17
C ALA A 58 -3.45 10.33 3.08
N VAL A 59 -3.85 11.20 4.01
CA VAL A 59 -2.93 11.79 5.01
C VAL A 59 -2.36 10.71 5.92
N VAL A 60 -3.19 9.79 6.42
CA VAL A 60 -2.75 8.65 7.24
C VAL A 60 -1.83 7.71 6.44
N GLY A 61 -2.15 7.43 5.18
CA GLY A 61 -1.36 6.57 4.31
C GLY A 61 0.02 7.16 4.01
N ILE A 62 0.10 8.45 3.71
CA ILE A 62 1.38 9.15 3.51
C ILE A 62 2.16 9.22 4.81
N GLY A 63 1.54 9.71 5.90
CA GLY A 63 2.19 9.85 7.20
C GLY A 63 2.66 8.53 7.79
N GLY A 64 1.82 7.49 7.73
CA GLY A 64 2.16 6.14 8.16
C GLY A 64 3.24 5.50 7.28
N GLY A 65 3.22 5.75 5.98
CA GLY A 65 4.29 5.31 5.08
C GLY A 65 5.65 5.91 5.41
N LEU A 66 5.67 7.22 5.69
CA LEU A 66 6.89 7.91 6.15
C LEU A 66 7.35 7.37 7.51
N PHE A 67 6.42 7.15 8.45
CA PHE A 67 6.73 6.57 9.76
C PHE A 67 7.33 5.17 9.66
N LEU A 68 6.85 4.35 8.73
CA LEU A 68 7.36 3.00 8.48
C LEU A 68 8.64 2.96 7.62
N GLY A 69 9.18 4.12 7.22
CA GLY A 69 10.37 4.22 6.39
C GLY A 69 10.17 3.70 4.96
N MET A 70 8.95 3.76 4.44
CA MET A 70 8.62 3.29 3.10
C MET A 70 9.07 4.31 2.05
N GLY A 71 9.63 3.82 0.94
CA GLY A 71 10.16 4.69 -0.14
C GLY A 71 9.08 5.45 -0.91
N SER A 72 9.50 6.32 -1.82
CA SER A 72 8.62 7.18 -2.65
C SER A 72 7.59 6.40 -3.47
N ALA A 73 7.88 5.14 -3.82
CA ALA A 73 6.94 4.24 -4.49
C ALA A 73 5.63 4.06 -3.70
N TRP A 74 5.69 4.03 -2.36
CA TRP A 74 4.49 3.95 -1.52
C TRP A 74 3.63 5.21 -1.63
N ILE A 75 4.25 6.39 -1.56
CA ILE A 75 3.55 7.67 -1.67
C ILE A 75 2.86 7.76 -3.04
N ALA A 76 3.54 7.33 -4.11
CA ALA A 76 2.95 7.24 -5.43
C ALA A 76 1.73 6.30 -5.47
N THR A 77 1.76 5.17 -4.77
CA THR A 77 0.60 4.28 -4.65
C THR A 77 -0.56 4.95 -3.93
N VAL A 78 -0.35 5.61 -2.79
CA VAL A 78 -1.42 6.29 -2.05
C VAL A 78 -2.08 7.37 -2.92
N ILE A 79 -1.27 8.17 -3.61
CA ILE A 79 -1.77 9.19 -4.55
C ILE A 79 -2.52 8.53 -5.72
N GLY A 80 -1.95 7.48 -6.30
CA GLY A 80 -2.56 6.73 -7.40
C GLY A 80 -3.93 6.14 -7.02
N LEU A 81 -4.08 5.63 -5.80
CA LEU A 81 -5.36 5.14 -5.29
C LEU A 81 -6.39 6.28 -5.16
N CYS A 82 -5.97 7.46 -4.69
CA CYS A 82 -6.86 8.62 -4.61
C CYS A 82 -7.33 9.08 -6.00
N VAL A 83 -6.39 9.19 -6.94
CA VAL A 83 -6.70 9.53 -8.34
C VAL A 83 -7.66 8.51 -8.95
N THR A 84 -7.43 7.22 -8.70
CA THR A 84 -8.31 6.14 -9.15
C THR A 84 -9.71 6.29 -8.57
N GLY A 85 -9.84 6.63 -7.29
CA GLY A 85 -11.15 6.88 -6.66
C GLY A 85 -11.92 8.03 -7.33
N VAL A 86 -11.25 9.16 -7.58
CA VAL A 86 -11.85 10.29 -8.31
C VAL A 86 -12.22 9.90 -9.75
N PHE A 87 -11.36 9.16 -10.43
CA PHE A 87 -11.61 8.67 -11.78
C PHE A 87 -12.86 7.79 -11.85
N VAL A 88 -13.03 6.87 -10.90
CA VAL A 88 -14.23 6.03 -10.78
C VAL A 88 -15.48 6.90 -10.54
N GLN A 89 -15.38 7.93 -9.70
CA GLN A 89 -16.50 8.85 -9.47
C GLN A 89 -16.93 9.57 -10.76
N VAL A 90 -15.98 9.98 -11.61
CA VAL A 90 -16.28 10.60 -12.91
C VAL A 90 -17.01 9.61 -13.82
N ILE A 91 -16.59 8.35 -13.86
CA ILE A 91 -17.29 7.31 -14.65
C ILE A 91 -18.74 7.14 -14.17
N ILE A 92 -18.95 7.06 -12.86
CA ILE A 92 -20.31 6.94 -12.28
C ILE A 92 -21.18 8.13 -12.69
N TRP A 93 -20.63 9.34 -12.62
CA TRP A 93 -21.34 10.55 -13.03
C TRP A 93 -21.74 10.52 -14.51
N LEU A 94 -20.81 10.13 -15.40
CA LEU A 94 -21.10 9.99 -16.83
C LEU A 94 -22.18 8.93 -17.10
N ALA A 95 -22.14 7.80 -16.39
CA ALA A 95 -23.15 6.75 -16.53
C ALA A 95 -24.55 7.23 -16.10
N GLN A 96 -24.63 8.06 -15.06
CA GLN A 96 -25.90 8.65 -14.61
C GLN A 96 -26.49 9.65 -15.62
N LEU A 97 -25.68 10.30 -16.46
CA LEU A 97 -26.17 11.18 -17.52
C LEU A 97 -26.72 10.43 -18.75
N ALA A 98 -26.36 9.16 -18.90
CA ALA A 98 -26.77 8.31 -20.02
C ALA A 98 -28.02 7.47 -19.75
N LEU A 99 -28.52 7.46 -18.50
CA LEU A 99 -29.74 6.77 -18.06
C LEU A 99 -30.89 7.77 -17.89
#